data_AF-A0A0M4MKU8-F1
#
_entry.id   AF-A0A0M4MKU8-F1
#
_cell.length_a   1.000
_cell.length_b   1.000
_cell.length_c   1.000
_cell.angle_alpha   90.00
_cell.angle_beta   90.00
_cell.angle_gamma   90.00
#
_symmetry.space_group_name_H-M   'P 1'
#
loop_
_entity.id
_entity.type
_entity.pdbx_description
1 polymer ?
#
loop_
_entity_poly.entity_id
_entity_poly.type
_entity_poly.pdbx_seq_one_letter_code
_entity_poly.pdbx_strand_id
1 'polypeptide(L)'
;MSRGGIKAHNKPQPGFQRWPYVAQSTYAAIGAYNTQVNWSSVVGANRVPTDSAAAGTAMASGHKTFQGVVGMDILQRPVENLTERAKKLGKSAGVVSSVPYSHATPATYVAHEPQRSSYHNITNQILKSQLDVVIAPGHPLFDDNHKRQSRPKYTYISESDWMALNTGRVECS
;
A
#
# COMPACT_ATOMS: atom_id res chain seq x y z
N MET A 1 -11.85 32.00 -24.22
CA MET A 1 -10.71 31.40 -23.48
C MET A 1 -11.22 30.84 -22.16
N SER A 2 -11.49 29.54 -22.09
CA SER A 2 -12.01 28.88 -20.89
C SER A 2 -10.84 28.34 -20.06
N ARG A 3 -10.79 28.70 -18.78
CA ARG A 3 -9.78 28.26 -17.82
C ARG A 3 -9.89 26.75 -17.63
N GLY A 4 -8.85 26.01 -18.01
CA GLY A 4 -8.76 24.57 -17.82
C GLY A 4 -8.85 24.21 -16.34
N GLY A 5 -10.01 23.69 -15.94
CA GLY A 5 -10.21 23.14 -14.60
C GLY A 5 -9.35 21.92 -14.37
N ILE A 6 -8.72 21.86 -13.20
CA ILE A 6 -7.99 20.69 -12.69
C ILE A 6 -9.00 19.55 -12.58
N LYS A 7 -8.93 18.56 -13.47
CA LYS A 7 -9.75 17.35 -13.35
C LYS A 7 -9.19 16.47 -12.24
N ALA A 8 -9.98 16.22 -11.21
CA ALA A 8 -9.65 15.23 -10.19
C ALA A 8 -9.67 13.83 -10.81
N HIS A 9 -8.50 13.31 -11.16
CA HIS A 9 -8.30 11.94 -11.64
C HIS A 9 -8.36 10.97 -10.46
N ASN A 10 -9.57 10.71 -9.96
CA ASN A 10 -9.78 9.93 -8.75
C ASN A 10 -10.66 8.67 -8.93
N LYS A 11 -10.94 8.32 -10.18
CA LYS A 11 -11.59 7.07 -10.57
C LYS A 11 -10.77 6.39 -11.67
N PRO A 12 -10.47 5.09 -11.56
CA PRO A 12 -9.86 4.32 -12.64
C PRO A 12 -10.80 4.36 -13.84
N GLN A 13 -10.21 4.59 -15.01
CA GLN A 13 -10.93 4.52 -16.27
C GLN A 13 -10.95 3.05 -16.73
N PRO A 14 -12.07 2.51 -17.23
CA PRO A 14 -12.09 1.15 -17.77
C PRO A 14 -11.15 1.08 -18.97
N GLY A 15 -10.10 0.23 -18.91
CA GLY A 15 -9.07 0.26 -19.93
C GLY A 15 -8.01 -0.82 -19.81
N PHE A 16 -8.41 -2.09 -19.65
CA PHE A 16 -7.54 -3.17 -20.13
C PHE A 16 -7.92 -3.44 -21.58
N GLN A 17 -6.92 -3.36 -22.47
CA GLN A 17 -6.95 -3.56 -23.94
C GLN A 17 -7.01 -2.28 -24.78
N ARG A 18 -5.80 -1.72 -24.92
CA ARG A 18 -5.20 -0.97 -26.05
C ARG A 18 -4.46 0.23 -25.44
N TRP A 19 -3.13 0.09 -25.32
CA TRP A 19 -2.26 1.15 -24.80
C TRP A 19 -2.28 2.36 -25.76
N PRO A 20 -2.65 3.56 -25.26
CA PRO A 20 -1.80 4.70 -25.57
C PRO A 20 -1.48 5.59 -24.38
N TYR A 21 -1.57 5.13 -23.13
CA TYR A 21 -1.11 5.90 -21.97
C TYR A 21 -0.48 4.98 -20.88
N VAL A 22 0.85 5.04 -20.76
CA VAL A 22 1.70 4.29 -19.79
C VAL A 22 2.00 5.08 -18.51
N ALA A 23 1.29 6.17 -18.25
CA ALA A 23 1.62 7.07 -17.14
C ALA A 23 0.62 6.93 -15.99
N GLN A 24 1.13 6.64 -14.79
CA GLN A 24 0.38 6.63 -13.54
C GLN A 24 0.94 7.71 -12.62
N SER A 25 0.07 8.60 -12.13
CA SER A 25 0.47 9.63 -11.18
C SER A 25 0.38 9.11 -9.75
N THR A 26 1.48 9.21 -8.98
CA THR A 26 1.61 8.66 -7.62
C THR A 26 1.53 9.72 -6.52
N TYR A 27 1.17 10.96 -6.86
CA TYR A 27 0.98 12.01 -5.86
C TYR A 27 -0.35 11.85 -5.12
N ALA A 28 -0.39 12.32 -3.86
CA ALA A 28 -1.57 12.24 -3.00
C ALA A 28 -2.79 12.98 -3.59
N ALA A 29 -3.98 12.70 -3.07
CA ALA A 29 -5.23 13.30 -3.54
C ALA A 29 -5.25 14.83 -3.44
N ILE A 30 -4.48 15.40 -2.51
CA ILE A 30 -4.23 16.83 -2.40
C ILE A 30 -2.89 17.19 -3.05
N GLY A 31 -2.92 18.17 -3.95
CA GLY A 31 -1.74 18.67 -4.66
C GLY A 31 -1.88 18.64 -6.18
N ALA A 32 -0.87 19.18 -6.87
CA ALA A 32 -0.72 19.13 -8.31
C ALA A 32 0.74 18.78 -8.64
N TYR A 33 0.95 17.83 -9.55
CA TYR A 33 2.28 17.56 -10.09
C TYR A 33 2.48 18.40 -11.36
N ASN A 34 3.13 19.56 -11.21
CA ASN A 34 3.48 20.42 -12.34
C ASN A 34 4.87 20.02 -12.86
N THR A 35 4.92 19.32 -14.00
CA THR A 35 6.16 18.82 -14.59
C THR A 35 7.17 19.94 -14.88
N GLN A 36 6.73 21.10 -15.38
CA GLN A 36 7.60 22.24 -15.68
C GLN A 36 8.26 22.81 -14.42
N VAL A 37 7.47 23.00 -13.36
CA VAL A 37 7.96 23.55 -12.09
C VAL A 37 8.85 22.53 -11.36
N ASN A 38 8.46 21.25 -11.39
CA ASN A 38 9.17 20.20 -10.65
C ASN A 38 10.49 19.79 -11.32
N TRP A 39 10.58 19.92 -12.65
CA TRP A 39 11.82 19.67 -13.39
C TRP A 39 12.82 20.83 -13.32
N SER A 40 12.32 22.05 -13.07
CA SER A 40 13.16 23.26 -12.99
C SER A 40 13.55 23.65 -11.55
N SER A 41 12.87 23.13 -10.53
CA SER A 41 13.16 23.45 -9.13
C SER A 41 12.73 22.36 -8.15
N VAL A 42 13.68 21.91 -7.31
CA VAL A 42 13.40 21.00 -6.19
C VAL A 42 12.48 21.61 -5.14
N VAL A 43 12.42 22.94 -5.02
CA VAL A 43 11.55 23.66 -4.07
C VAL A 43 10.11 23.70 -4.58
N GLY A 44 9.93 23.83 -5.90
CA GLY A 44 8.62 23.78 -6.55
C GLY A 44 7.93 22.42 -6.44
N ALA A 45 8.72 21.34 -6.49
CA ALA A 45 8.26 19.96 -6.31
C ALA A 45 7.80 19.63 -4.88
N ASN A 46 8.19 20.40 -3.87
CA ASN A 46 8.14 20.00 -2.46
C ASN A 46 6.97 20.60 -1.66
N ARG A 47 5.97 21.20 -2.32
CA ARG A 47 4.89 21.89 -1.58
C ARG A 47 3.93 20.95 -0.85
N VAL A 48 3.72 19.72 -1.34
CA VAL A 48 2.97 18.64 -0.67
C VAL A 48 3.51 17.28 -1.17
N PRO A 49 4.65 16.79 -0.64
CA PRO A 49 5.24 15.54 -1.12
C PRO A 49 4.31 14.36 -0.84
N THR A 50 4.22 13.40 -1.76
CA THR A 50 3.45 12.16 -1.52
C THR A 50 4.17 11.27 -0.51
N ASP A 51 3.41 10.43 0.21
CA ASP A 51 3.99 9.41 1.07
C ASP A 51 3.88 8.01 0.44
N SER A 52 4.58 7.03 1.00
CA SER A 52 4.59 5.66 0.47
C SER A 52 3.19 5.03 0.43
N ALA A 53 2.28 5.40 1.34
CA ALA A 53 0.93 4.85 1.38
C ALA A 53 0.04 5.41 0.27
N ALA A 54 0.04 6.73 0.05
CA ALA A 54 -0.71 7.33 -1.04
C ALA A 54 -0.18 6.90 -2.41
N ALA A 55 1.15 6.89 -2.57
CA ALA A 55 1.79 6.42 -3.80
C ALA A 55 1.53 4.93 -4.05
N GLY A 56 1.68 4.08 -3.02
CA GLY A 56 1.40 2.65 -3.10
C GLY A 56 -0.05 2.34 -3.44
N THR A 57 -1.02 3.04 -2.82
CA THR A 57 -2.44 2.89 -3.12
C THR A 57 -2.76 3.25 -4.56
N ALA A 58 -2.19 4.36 -5.07
CA ALA A 58 -2.32 4.74 -6.47
C ALA A 58 -1.74 3.67 -7.41
N MET A 59 -0.62 3.04 -7.04
CA MET A 59 -0.02 1.98 -7.84
C MET A 59 -0.77 0.65 -7.78
N ALA A 60 -1.35 0.32 -6.63
CA ALA A 60 -2.02 -0.95 -6.43
C ALA A 60 -3.45 -0.95 -6.97
N SER A 61 -4.14 0.19 -6.96
CA SER A 61 -5.58 0.29 -7.28
C SER A 61 -5.95 1.27 -8.40
N GLY A 62 -5.01 2.14 -8.81
CA GLY A 62 -5.32 3.24 -9.74
C GLY A 62 -6.14 4.39 -9.13
N HIS A 63 -6.41 4.36 -7.83
CA HIS A 63 -7.11 5.43 -7.09
C HIS A 63 -6.15 6.30 -6.30
N LYS A 64 -6.39 7.62 -6.28
CA LYS A 64 -5.66 8.52 -5.38
C LYS A 64 -6.28 8.49 -3.99
N THR A 65 -5.45 8.78 -3.01
CA THR A 65 -5.87 8.87 -1.61
C THR A 65 -5.04 9.87 -0.84
N PHE A 66 -5.40 10.13 0.41
CA PHE A 66 -4.65 11.02 1.29
C PHE A 66 -3.37 10.35 1.81
N GLN A 67 -2.40 11.18 2.24
CA GLN A 67 -1.18 10.64 2.84
C GLN A 67 -1.50 9.76 4.04
N GLY A 68 -0.76 8.66 4.18
CA GLY A 68 -0.95 7.72 5.27
C GLY A 68 -2.12 6.75 5.10
N VAL A 69 -3.01 6.95 4.12
CA VAL A 69 -4.13 6.03 3.84
C VAL A 69 -3.65 4.87 2.95
N VAL A 70 -4.03 3.66 3.31
CA VAL A 70 -3.64 2.40 2.65
C VAL A 70 -4.86 1.78 1.97
N GLY A 71 -4.81 1.56 0.65
CA GLY A 71 -5.81 0.77 -0.07
C GLY A 71 -7.24 1.36 -0.10
N MET A 72 -7.43 2.64 0.22
CA MET A 72 -8.75 3.27 0.25
C MET A 72 -8.79 4.53 -0.61
N ASP A 73 -9.97 4.89 -1.13
CA ASP A 73 -10.18 6.16 -1.84
C ASP A 73 -10.20 7.38 -0.89
N ILE A 74 -10.41 8.57 -1.45
CA ILE A 74 -10.51 9.82 -0.66
C ILE A 74 -11.74 9.89 0.27
N LEU A 75 -12.71 9.00 0.09
CA LEU A 75 -13.85 8.87 1.00
C LEU A 75 -13.57 7.79 2.05
N GLN A 76 -12.32 7.32 2.15
CA GLN A 76 -11.87 6.22 3.01
C GLN A 76 -12.64 4.92 2.79
N ARG A 77 -13.10 4.69 1.56
CA ARG A 77 -13.75 3.44 1.18
C ARG A 77 -12.69 2.51 0.60
N PRO A 78 -12.65 1.22 0.98
CA PRO A 78 -11.77 0.24 0.36
C PRO A 78 -11.90 0.24 -1.17
N VAL A 79 -10.78 0.21 -1.87
CA VAL A 79 -10.72 0.09 -3.32
C VAL A 79 -10.01 -1.20 -3.69
N GLU A 80 -10.50 -1.88 -4.72
CA GLU A 80 -9.88 -3.12 -5.21
C GLU A 80 -8.42 -2.86 -5.61
N ASN A 81 -7.52 -3.63 -5.02
CA ASN A 81 -6.10 -3.63 -5.35
C ASN A 81 -5.75 -4.74 -6.36
N LEU A 82 -4.54 -4.68 -6.91
CA LEU A 82 -4.08 -5.59 -7.97
C LEU A 82 -4.05 -7.06 -7.54
N THR A 83 -3.71 -7.34 -6.27
CA THR A 83 -3.64 -8.74 -5.81
C THR A 83 -5.03 -9.32 -5.60
N GLU A 84 -5.95 -8.55 -5.04
CA GLU A 84 -7.37 -8.93 -4.93
C GLU A 84 -7.96 -9.20 -6.32
N ARG A 85 -7.66 -8.32 -7.28
CA ARG A 85 -8.08 -8.52 -8.67
C ARG A 85 -7.48 -9.80 -9.26
N ALA A 86 -6.20 -10.08 -9.01
CA ALA A 86 -5.56 -11.30 -9.47
C ALA A 86 -6.23 -12.55 -8.86
N LYS A 87 -6.49 -12.57 -7.55
CA LYS A 87 -7.19 -13.67 -6.87
C LYS A 87 -8.61 -13.88 -7.41
N LYS A 88 -9.38 -12.81 -7.64
CA LYS A 88 -10.71 -12.87 -8.29
C LYS A 88 -10.68 -13.49 -9.68
N LEU A 89 -9.56 -13.33 -10.40
CA LEU A 89 -9.34 -13.95 -11.71
C LEU A 89 -8.74 -15.36 -11.63
N GLY A 90 -8.68 -15.96 -10.43
CA GLY A 90 -8.11 -17.30 -10.22
C GLY A 90 -6.60 -17.37 -10.40
N LYS A 91 -5.88 -16.24 -10.33
CA LYS A 91 -4.42 -16.19 -10.45
C LYS A 91 -3.77 -16.25 -9.08
N SER A 92 -2.55 -16.75 -9.03
CA SER A 92 -1.71 -16.61 -7.83
C SER A 92 -1.30 -15.15 -7.63
N ALA A 93 -1.17 -14.75 -6.38
CA ALA A 93 -0.73 -13.40 -5.99
C ALA A 93 0.12 -13.45 -4.72
N GLY A 94 1.08 -12.54 -4.62
CA GLY A 94 1.93 -12.43 -3.45
C GLY A 94 2.66 -11.10 -3.38
N VAL A 95 3.23 -10.80 -2.22
CA VAL A 95 4.02 -9.59 -1.98
C VAL A 95 5.41 -9.96 -1.44
N VAL A 96 6.42 -9.30 -1.97
CA VAL A 96 7.81 -9.45 -1.55
C VAL A 96 8.39 -8.08 -1.26
N SER A 97 9.05 -7.91 -0.12
CA SER A 97 9.62 -6.64 0.29
C SER A 97 10.89 -6.78 1.10
N SER A 98 11.76 -5.76 1.04
CA SER A 98 12.92 -5.60 1.92
C SER A 98 12.61 -4.81 3.19
N VAL A 99 11.38 -4.27 3.32
CA VAL A 99 10.88 -3.59 4.52
C VAL A 99 9.78 -4.44 5.16
N PRO A 100 9.41 -4.20 6.43
CA PRO A 100 8.46 -5.05 7.13
C PRO A 100 7.14 -5.30 6.38
N TYR A 101 6.55 -6.50 6.49
CA TYR A 101 5.34 -6.88 5.74
C TYR A 101 4.16 -5.92 5.92
N SER A 102 3.98 -5.34 7.10
CA SER A 102 2.91 -4.36 7.38
C SER A 102 3.31 -2.91 7.11
N HIS A 103 4.52 -2.67 6.57
CA HIS A 103 4.90 -1.34 6.10
C HIS A 103 4.03 -0.91 4.91
N ALA A 104 3.91 0.40 4.67
CA ALA A 104 2.95 0.96 3.73
C ALA A 104 3.00 0.33 2.32
N THR A 105 4.19 0.20 1.75
CA THR A 105 4.35 -0.29 0.36
C THR A 105 3.79 -1.71 0.16
N PRO A 106 4.19 -2.74 0.93
CA PRO A 106 3.52 -4.04 0.83
C PRO A 106 2.05 -3.98 1.26
N ALA A 107 1.71 -3.20 2.30
CA ALA A 107 0.35 -3.10 2.81
C ALA A 107 -0.66 -2.61 1.76
N THR A 108 -0.29 -1.66 0.88
CA THR A 108 -1.21 -1.12 -0.14
C THR A 108 -1.67 -2.14 -1.18
N TYR A 109 -1.00 -3.28 -1.27
CA TYR A 109 -1.36 -4.38 -2.17
C TYR A 109 -2.22 -5.45 -1.49
N VAL A 110 -2.52 -5.34 -0.19
CA VAL A 110 -3.16 -6.43 0.57
C VAL A 110 -4.23 -5.94 1.55
N ALA A 111 -4.05 -4.75 2.11
CA ALA A 111 -4.86 -4.24 3.19
C ALA A 111 -5.54 -2.91 2.83
N HIS A 112 -6.58 -2.59 3.60
CA HIS A 112 -7.30 -1.33 3.53
C HIS A 112 -7.36 -0.73 4.94
N GLU A 113 -6.66 0.38 5.18
CA GLU A 113 -6.62 1.04 6.49
C GLU A 113 -6.54 2.57 6.34
N PRO A 114 -7.23 3.35 7.20
CA PRO A 114 -7.14 4.81 7.20
C PRO A 114 -5.75 5.32 7.59
N GLN A 115 -4.94 4.50 8.29
CA GLN A 115 -3.62 4.88 8.79
C GLN A 115 -2.60 3.75 8.58
N ARG A 116 -1.52 4.06 7.86
CA ARG A 116 -0.39 3.16 7.59
C ARG A 116 0.39 2.71 8.83
N SER A 117 0.21 3.39 9.96
CA SER A 117 0.79 3.03 11.25
C SER A 117 -0.04 1.97 11.99
N SER A 118 -1.19 1.58 11.47
CA SER A 118 -2.05 0.52 12.01
C SER A 118 -1.48 -0.88 11.75
N TYR A 119 -0.21 -1.10 12.13
CA TYR A 119 0.57 -2.26 11.73
C TYR A 119 -0.09 -3.59 12.12
N HIS A 120 -0.69 -3.67 13.31
CA HIS A 120 -1.35 -4.90 13.76
C HIS A 120 -2.59 -5.22 12.94
N ASN A 121 -3.44 -4.22 12.63
CA ASN A 121 -4.61 -4.43 11.80
C ASN A 121 -4.20 -4.81 10.37
N ILE A 122 -3.21 -4.12 9.81
CA ILE A 122 -2.65 -4.45 8.48
C ILE A 122 -2.17 -5.91 8.47
N THR A 123 -1.43 -6.33 9.50
CA THR A 123 -0.97 -7.71 9.61
C THR A 123 -2.12 -8.70 9.74
N ASN A 124 -3.14 -8.38 10.51
CA ASN A 124 -4.33 -9.23 10.60
C ASN A 124 -5.00 -9.42 9.24
N GLN A 125 -5.11 -8.36 8.43
CA GLN A 125 -5.60 -8.44 7.06
C GLN A 125 -4.67 -9.28 6.16
N ILE A 126 -3.35 -9.14 6.28
CA ILE A 126 -2.37 -9.96 5.54
C ILE A 126 -2.55 -11.45 5.88
N LEU A 127 -2.65 -11.80 7.15
CA LEU A 127 -2.81 -13.17 7.62
C LEU A 127 -4.12 -13.83 7.15
N LYS A 128 -5.18 -13.02 6.99
CA LYS A 128 -6.50 -13.46 6.50
C LYS A 128 -6.67 -13.30 4.98
N SER A 129 -5.65 -12.79 4.29
CA SER A 129 -5.72 -12.55 2.86
C SER A 129 -5.66 -13.87 2.08
N GLN A 130 -6.09 -13.82 0.82
CA GLN A 130 -5.96 -14.96 -0.09
C GLN A 130 -4.58 -15.02 -0.78
N LEU A 131 -3.58 -14.26 -0.30
CA LEU A 131 -2.25 -14.29 -0.91
C LEU A 131 -1.61 -15.66 -0.76
N ASP A 132 -0.92 -16.09 -1.80
CA ASP A 132 -0.23 -17.38 -1.83
C ASP A 132 1.17 -17.26 -1.21
N VAL A 133 1.80 -16.08 -1.30
CA VAL A 133 3.16 -15.82 -0.80
C VAL A 133 3.27 -14.43 -0.19
N VAL A 134 3.83 -14.35 1.01
CA VAL A 134 4.25 -13.10 1.66
C VAL A 134 5.68 -13.28 2.15
N ILE A 135 6.61 -12.49 1.62
CA ILE A 135 8.04 -12.53 2.03
C ILE A 135 8.49 -11.13 2.37
N ALA A 136 8.73 -10.87 3.65
CA ALA A 136 9.27 -9.59 4.11
C ALA A 136 9.84 -9.71 5.53
N PRO A 137 10.72 -8.76 5.95
CA PRO A 137 11.15 -8.61 7.35
C PRO A 137 10.01 -8.28 8.32
N GLY A 138 10.35 -8.06 9.60
CA GLY A 138 9.38 -7.74 10.66
C GLY A 138 9.14 -8.86 11.68
N HIS A 139 10.11 -9.78 11.81
CA HIS A 139 10.07 -10.86 12.79
C HIS A 139 10.25 -10.30 14.21
N PRO A 140 9.37 -10.62 15.19
CA PRO A 140 9.46 -10.02 16.52
C PRO A 140 10.68 -10.46 17.36
N LEU A 141 11.38 -11.53 17.00
CA LEU A 141 12.48 -12.09 17.80
C LEU A 141 13.86 -11.71 17.28
N PHE A 142 13.96 -11.19 16.06
CA PHE A 142 15.23 -10.89 15.40
C PHE A 142 15.27 -9.41 15.00
N ASP A 143 16.46 -8.83 14.99
CA ASP A 143 16.70 -7.49 14.45
C ASP A 143 17.06 -7.54 12.95
N ASP A 144 17.32 -6.36 12.37
CA ASP A 144 17.66 -6.20 10.95
C ASP A 144 19.01 -6.84 10.56
N ASN A 145 19.82 -7.25 11.54
CA ASN A 145 21.09 -7.94 11.34
C ASN A 145 20.98 -9.45 11.64
N HIS A 146 19.76 -10.00 11.66
CA HIS A 146 19.49 -11.40 11.98
C HIS A 146 20.00 -11.82 13.38
N LYS A 147 20.11 -10.88 14.31
CA LYS A 147 20.48 -11.20 15.70
C LYS A 147 19.24 -11.37 16.54
N ARG A 148 19.21 -12.44 17.33
CA ARG A 148 18.13 -12.67 18.29
C ARG A 148 18.15 -11.57 19.35
N GLN A 149 17.02 -10.91 19.54
CA GLN A 149 16.87 -9.84 20.51
C GLN A 149 16.65 -10.43 21.92
N SER A 150 17.10 -9.71 22.95
CA SER A 150 16.89 -10.10 24.36
C SER A 150 15.43 -9.98 24.80
N ARG A 151 14.68 -9.06 24.19
CA ARG A 151 13.24 -8.89 24.37
C ARG A 151 12.55 -8.85 23.00
N PRO A 152 11.48 -9.63 22.79
CA PRO A 152 10.69 -9.56 21.56
C PRO A 152 10.13 -8.15 21.29
N LYS A 153 10.04 -7.77 20.02
CA LYS A 153 9.42 -6.52 19.55
C LYS A 153 8.23 -6.80 18.64
N TYR A 154 7.04 -6.72 19.20
CA TYR A 154 5.77 -6.92 18.51
C TYR A 154 5.29 -5.66 17.77
N THR A 155 6.18 -4.92 17.13
CA THR A 155 5.82 -3.67 16.43
C THR A 155 4.96 -3.94 15.19
N TYR A 156 5.32 -4.97 14.42
CA TYR A 156 4.71 -5.24 13.12
C TYR A 156 3.64 -6.34 13.15
N ILE A 157 3.63 -7.17 14.20
CA ILE A 157 2.63 -8.21 14.44
C ILE A 157 2.33 -8.23 15.93
N SER A 158 1.06 -8.44 16.30
CA SER A 158 0.69 -8.59 17.71
C SER A 158 1.29 -9.89 18.28
N GLU A 159 1.49 -9.94 19.60
CA GLU A 159 1.99 -11.17 20.23
C GLU A 159 1.05 -12.35 20.02
N SER A 160 -0.27 -12.11 20.09
CA SER A 160 -1.29 -13.14 19.85
C SER A 160 -1.25 -13.67 18.41
N ASP A 161 -1.17 -12.78 17.41
CA ASP A 161 -1.10 -13.19 16.00
C ASP A 161 0.21 -13.92 15.71
N TRP A 162 1.32 -13.49 16.32
CA TRP A 162 2.60 -14.17 16.20
C TRP A 162 2.56 -15.59 16.77
N MET A 163 1.97 -15.76 17.96
CA MET A 163 1.81 -17.08 18.56
C MET A 163 0.88 -17.97 17.73
N ALA A 164 -0.21 -17.42 17.18
CA ALA A 164 -1.10 -18.16 16.28
C ALA A 164 -0.37 -18.60 15.00
N LEU A 165 0.37 -17.69 14.35
CA LEU A 165 1.17 -17.99 13.17
C LEU A 165 2.23 -19.06 13.45
N ASN A 166 2.98 -18.91 14.55
CA ASN A 166 4.04 -19.82 14.94
C ASN A 166 3.53 -21.21 15.35
N THR A 167 2.26 -21.33 15.71
CA THR A 167 1.60 -22.61 16.04
C THR A 167 0.78 -23.19 14.88
N GLY A 168 0.79 -22.53 13.70
CA GLY A 168 0.04 -22.95 12.52
C GLY A 168 -1.48 -22.75 12.64
N ARG A 169 -1.94 -21.88 13.54
CA ARG A 169 -3.36 -21.66 13.88
C ARG A 169 -3.91 -20.33 13.32
N VAL A 170 -3.39 -19.85 12.21
CA VAL A 170 -4.02 -18.73 11.50
C VAL A 170 -5.34 -19.25 10.91
N GLU A 171 -6.43 -19.06 11.66
CA GLU A 171 -7.76 -19.47 11.21
C GLU A 171 -8.19 -18.61 10.02
N CYS A 172 -8.30 -19.25 8.86
CA CYS A 172 -9.08 -18.72 7.75
C CYS A 172 -10.57 -18.97 8.07
N SER A 173 -11.31 -17.91 8.43
CA SER A 173 -12.77 -17.94 8.53
C SER A 173 -13.41 -17.99 7.15
#